data_AF-A0A8H7QU26-F1
#
_entry.id   AF-A0A8H7QU26-F1
#
_cell.length_a   1.000
_cell.length_b   1.000
_cell.length_c   1.000
_cell.angle_alpha   90.00
_cell.angle_beta   90.00
_cell.angle_gamma   90.00
#
_symmetry.space_group_name_H-M   'P 1'
#
loop_
_entity.id
_entity.type
_entity.pdbx_description
1 polymer ?
#
loop_
_entity_poly.entity_id
_entity_poly.type
_entity_poly.pdbx_seq_one_letter_code
_entity_poly.pdbx_strand_id
1 'polypeptide(L)'
;MEKTEDMMVDDTAMDTTEENYNDDELTMKARQEWITQFRLKFCAHDDPDPIKNVIHPDGSLNQDYFRPPKDAKIEEARKWGEAEKTLLIEGIEKHGIGHFGEISKESLPKWSTNDLRVKCIRLIGRQNLQLYRDWKGNAEDITREYEANKKIGLEYGSWKQGVLVYDDAGNEGFLFIYSYTSTMSDTTTRKRSLSIEDEEQVKRPRNNTLLNDLTAILAEIKSTPSSGEISAELLNSLRLLMLQIESLSADESNTEAKRMKDESDKCLDLWFQDLVAQCEADGEDLLEEQLFNAESDNEDEEENLALALALQDEEDYCQEVDQVCSKQLQEDEEEDIEVEIV
;
A
#
# COMPACT_ATOMS: atom_id res chain seq x y z
N MET A 1 15.69 -82.90 12.21
CA MET A 1 15.34 -81.77 13.10
C MET A 1 16.29 -80.67 12.70
N GLU A 2 15.91 -79.56 12.09
CA GLU A 2 14.68 -78.77 12.23
C GLU A 2 14.26 -78.20 10.86
N LYS A 3 12.95 -78.07 10.66
CA LYS A 3 12.33 -77.31 9.59
C LYS A 3 12.03 -75.91 10.15
N THR A 4 12.51 -74.88 9.49
CA THR A 4 12.14 -73.49 9.75
C THR A 4 10.95 -73.10 8.87
N GLU A 5 9.77 -73.03 9.49
CA GLU A 5 8.57 -72.32 8.99
C GLU A 5 8.85 -70.81 9.09
N ASP A 6 8.81 -70.04 7.99
CA ASP A 6 7.63 -69.48 7.32
C ASP A 6 6.91 -68.41 8.16
N MET A 7 7.23 -67.15 7.87
CA MET A 7 6.45 -65.97 8.28
C MET A 7 6.49 -64.95 7.13
N MET A 8 5.50 -65.08 6.24
CA MET A 8 5.08 -64.01 5.34
C MET A 8 4.49 -62.88 6.18
N VAL A 9 5.07 -61.68 6.09
CA VAL A 9 4.46 -60.43 6.55
C VAL A 9 3.87 -59.78 5.31
N ASP A 10 2.54 -59.79 5.25
CA ASP A 10 1.73 -59.16 4.20
C ASP A 10 1.55 -57.68 4.56
N ASP A 11 2.34 -56.82 3.90
CA ASP A 11 2.26 -55.36 4.01
C ASP A 11 1.03 -54.86 3.23
N THR A 12 -0.15 -54.97 3.84
CA THR A 12 -1.36 -54.29 3.36
C THR A 12 -1.38 -52.86 3.90
N ALA A 13 -0.84 -51.92 3.12
CA ALA A 13 -1.01 -50.48 3.35
C ALA A 13 -2.48 -50.09 3.08
N MET A 14 -3.27 -49.89 4.15
CA MET A 14 -4.59 -49.26 4.04
C MET A 14 -4.42 -47.75 3.87
N ASP A 15 -4.86 -47.29 2.72
CA ASP A 15 -5.07 -45.89 2.34
C ASP A 15 -6.18 -45.28 3.20
N THR A 16 -5.82 -44.32 4.06
CA THR A 16 -6.74 -43.55 4.91
C THR A 16 -6.70 -42.07 4.51
N THR A 17 -7.26 -41.73 3.34
CA THR A 17 -7.29 -40.36 2.81
C THR A 17 -8.70 -39.78 2.59
N GLU A 18 -9.78 -40.41 3.10
CA GLU A 18 -11.16 -39.96 2.78
C GLU A 18 -11.89 -39.06 3.80
N GLU A 19 -11.32 -38.73 4.97
CA GLU A 19 -12.11 -38.04 6.02
C GLU A 19 -11.93 -36.52 6.18
N ASN A 20 -11.05 -35.85 5.39
CA ASN A 20 -10.70 -34.44 5.64
C ASN A 20 -11.49 -33.38 4.84
N TYR A 21 -12.47 -33.76 4.02
CA TYR A 21 -13.21 -32.81 3.16
C TYR A 21 -14.39 -32.10 3.86
N ASN A 22 -14.83 -32.56 5.02
CA ASN A 22 -16.05 -32.06 5.65
C ASN A 22 -15.81 -30.84 6.56
N ASP A 23 -14.59 -30.64 7.06
CA ASP A 23 -14.27 -29.53 7.97
C ASP A 23 -14.21 -28.18 7.23
N ASP A 24 -13.66 -28.16 6.00
CA ASP A 24 -13.60 -26.96 5.17
C ASP A 24 -15.00 -26.48 4.74
N GLU A 25 -15.92 -27.39 4.44
CA GLU A 25 -17.29 -27.03 4.08
C GLU A 25 -18.05 -26.43 5.28
N LEU A 26 -17.85 -27.01 6.47
CA LEU A 26 -18.45 -26.52 7.71
C LEU A 26 -17.91 -25.14 8.11
N THR A 27 -16.60 -24.90 7.98
CA THR A 27 -16.00 -23.60 8.27
C THR A 27 -16.46 -22.52 7.29
N MET A 28 -16.55 -22.84 5.99
CA MET A 28 -17.08 -21.92 4.97
C MET A 28 -18.54 -21.58 5.24
N LYS A 29 -19.36 -22.57 5.62
CA LYS A 29 -20.77 -22.34 5.95
C LYS A 29 -20.93 -21.46 7.19
N ALA A 30 -20.15 -21.71 8.25
CA ALA A 30 -20.16 -20.89 9.47
C ALA A 30 -19.73 -19.44 9.17
N ARG A 31 -18.71 -19.25 8.32
CA ARG A 31 -18.30 -17.91 7.86
C ARG A 31 -19.39 -17.21 7.08
N GLN A 32 -20.07 -17.92 6.17
CA GLN A 32 -21.15 -17.36 5.38
C GLN A 32 -22.35 -16.96 6.25
N GLU A 33 -22.72 -17.79 7.22
CA GLU A 33 -23.78 -17.48 8.20
C GLU A 33 -23.43 -16.24 9.03
N TRP A 34 -22.17 -16.12 9.47
CA TRP A 34 -21.69 -14.94 10.18
C TRP A 34 -21.77 -13.66 9.32
N ILE A 35 -21.35 -13.72 8.05
CA ILE A 35 -21.45 -12.60 7.10
C ILE A 35 -22.91 -12.19 6.90
N THR A 36 -23.81 -13.15 6.73
CA THR A 36 -25.25 -12.90 6.58
C THR A 36 -25.82 -12.21 7.82
N GLN A 37 -25.48 -12.67 9.02
CA GLN A 37 -25.92 -12.03 10.26
C GLN A 37 -25.36 -10.61 10.40
N PHE A 38 -24.10 -10.40 10.03
CA PHE A 38 -23.48 -9.08 10.06
C PHE A 38 -24.22 -8.10 9.14
N ARG A 39 -24.48 -8.50 7.89
CA ARG A 39 -25.26 -7.69 6.94
C ARG A 39 -26.65 -7.34 7.45
N LEU A 40 -27.37 -8.31 8.02
CA LEU A 40 -28.68 -8.06 8.60
C LEU A 40 -28.62 -7.07 9.78
N LYS A 41 -27.57 -7.14 10.59
CA LYS A 41 -27.44 -6.25 11.76
C LYS A 41 -27.07 -4.81 11.40
N PHE A 42 -26.23 -4.62 10.38
CA PHE A 42 -25.63 -3.31 10.07
C PHE A 42 -26.20 -2.64 8.82
N CYS A 43 -26.81 -3.38 7.90
CA CYS A 43 -27.30 -2.83 6.64
C CYS A 43 -28.82 -2.88 6.49
N ALA A 44 -29.52 -3.72 7.25
CA ALA A 44 -30.99 -3.74 7.28
C ALA A 44 -31.51 -2.69 8.28
N HIS A 45 -31.29 -1.41 7.96
CA HIS A 45 -31.95 -0.31 8.64
C HIS A 45 -33.33 -0.06 8.01
N ASP A 46 -34.32 0.30 8.83
CA ASP A 46 -35.67 0.71 8.38
C ASP A 46 -35.69 2.08 7.67
N ASP A 47 -34.53 2.67 7.42
CA ASP A 47 -34.43 3.96 6.75
C ASP A 47 -34.86 3.86 5.27
N PRO A 48 -35.50 4.90 4.72
CA PRO A 48 -36.01 4.93 3.36
C PRO A 48 -34.92 5.08 2.28
N ASP A 49 -33.66 4.88 2.65
CA ASP A 49 -32.48 5.17 1.85
C ASP A 49 -32.10 4.06 0.83
N PRO A 50 -31.24 4.36 -0.17
CA PRO A 50 -30.94 3.49 -1.32
C PRO A 50 -30.37 2.11 -0.97
N ILE A 51 -29.99 1.89 0.30
CA ILE A 51 -29.45 0.64 0.82
C ILE A 51 -30.49 -0.49 0.83
N LYS A 52 -31.80 -0.16 0.82
CA LYS A 52 -32.89 -1.16 0.80
C LYS A 52 -32.82 -2.15 -0.37
N ASN A 53 -32.14 -1.78 -1.46
CA ASN A 53 -32.00 -2.63 -2.63
C ASN A 53 -30.66 -3.38 -2.69
N VAL A 54 -29.74 -3.14 -1.74
CA VAL A 54 -28.40 -3.74 -1.72
C VAL A 54 -28.40 -5.13 -1.10
N ILE A 55 -29.22 -5.34 -0.06
CA ILE A 55 -29.29 -6.61 0.69
C ILE A 55 -30.73 -7.11 0.71
N HIS A 56 -30.93 -8.39 0.41
CA HIS A 56 -32.21 -9.05 0.50
C HIS A 56 -32.64 -9.28 1.96
N PRO A 57 -33.93 -9.48 2.26
CA PRO A 57 -34.41 -9.73 3.62
C PRO A 57 -33.83 -10.97 4.30
N ASP A 58 -33.24 -11.91 3.55
CA ASP A 58 -32.54 -13.10 4.05
C ASP A 58 -31.06 -12.83 4.40
N GLY A 59 -30.58 -11.61 4.19
CA GLY A 59 -29.18 -11.20 4.40
C GLY A 59 -28.24 -11.52 3.24
N SER A 60 -28.76 -12.09 2.15
CA SER A 60 -27.99 -12.30 0.92
C SER A 60 -27.79 -10.98 0.16
N LEU A 61 -26.66 -10.86 -0.54
CA LEU A 61 -26.33 -9.66 -1.31
C LEU A 61 -27.11 -9.65 -2.63
N ASN A 62 -27.77 -8.54 -2.96
CA ASN A 62 -28.41 -8.38 -4.26
C ASN A 62 -27.35 -8.16 -5.34
N GLN A 63 -26.90 -9.24 -5.97
CA GLN A 63 -25.89 -9.19 -7.04
C GLN A 63 -26.33 -8.35 -8.24
N ASP A 64 -27.64 -8.23 -8.50
CA ASP A 64 -28.16 -7.41 -9.59
C ASP A 64 -28.02 -5.91 -9.32
N TYR A 65 -27.91 -5.49 -8.06
CA TYR A 65 -27.65 -4.09 -7.69
C TYR A 65 -26.27 -3.61 -8.20
N PHE A 66 -25.27 -4.49 -8.16
CA PHE A 66 -23.90 -4.19 -8.60
C PHE A 66 -23.67 -4.44 -10.09
N ARG A 67 -24.66 -5.02 -10.78
CA ARG A 67 -24.59 -5.13 -12.24
C ARG A 67 -24.91 -3.77 -12.85
N PRO A 68 -24.11 -3.29 -13.82
CA PRO A 68 -24.50 -2.13 -14.60
C PRO A 68 -25.94 -2.29 -15.10
N PRO A 69 -26.76 -1.23 -15.08
CA PRO A 69 -28.13 -1.30 -15.61
C PRO A 69 -28.12 -1.95 -17.00
N LYS A 70 -29.06 -2.85 -17.28
CA LYS A 70 -29.10 -3.56 -18.57
C LYS A 70 -29.21 -2.62 -19.78
N ASP A 71 -29.68 -1.40 -19.54
CA ASP A 71 -29.81 -0.33 -20.52
C ASP A 71 -28.66 0.70 -20.44
N ALA A 72 -27.71 0.52 -19.53
CA ALA A 72 -26.49 1.32 -19.51
C ALA A 72 -25.75 1.02 -20.80
N LYS A 73 -25.65 2.05 -21.65
CA LYS A 73 -24.79 1.99 -22.82
C LYS A 73 -23.40 1.72 -22.29
N ILE A 74 -22.88 0.53 -22.55
CA ILE A 74 -21.47 0.22 -22.36
C ILE A 74 -20.76 1.18 -23.30
N GLU A 75 -20.30 2.31 -22.77
CA GLU A 75 -19.39 3.16 -23.50
C GLU A 75 -18.16 2.29 -23.75
N GLU A 76 -17.88 1.99 -25.02
CA GLU A 76 -16.72 1.19 -25.40
C GLU A 76 -15.50 1.81 -24.70
N ALA A 77 -14.91 1.04 -23.77
CA ALA A 77 -13.78 1.49 -22.96
C ALA A 77 -12.72 2.06 -23.90
N ARG A 78 -12.59 3.39 -23.88
CA ARG A 78 -11.77 4.08 -24.87
C ARG A 78 -10.32 3.73 -24.59
N LYS A 79 -9.65 3.14 -25.57
CA LYS A 79 -8.24 2.80 -25.47
C LYS A 79 -7.40 4.05 -25.72
N TRP A 80 -6.42 4.27 -24.86
CA TRP A 80 -5.40 5.31 -25.05
C TRP A 80 -4.34 4.77 -26.01
N GLY A 81 -4.21 5.36 -27.21
CA GLY A 81 -3.28 4.93 -28.24
C GLY A 81 -2.17 5.95 -28.53
N GLU A 82 -1.32 5.63 -29.51
CA GLU A 82 -0.20 6.49 -29.93
C GLU A 82 -0.71 7.78 -30.62
N ALA A 83 -1.89 7.73 -31.24
CA ALA A 83 -2.50 8.90 -31.86
C ALA A 83 -2.88 9.95 -30.80
N GLU A 84 -3.55 9.54 -29.72
CA GLU A 84 -3.91 10.42 -28.61
C GLU A 84 -2.67 10.96 -27.89
N LYS A 85 -1.65 10.11 -27.72
CA LYS A 85 -0.36 10.53 -27.15
C LYS A 85 0.34 11.59 -28.00
N THR A 86 0.33 11.44 -29.32
CA THR A 86 0.91 12.44 -30.23
C THR A 86 0.16 13.77 -30.13
N LEU A 87 -1.18 13.73 -30.10
CA LEU A 87 -2.01 14.93 -29.92
C LEU A 87 -1.80 15.61 -28.57
N LEU A 88 -1.54 14.84 -27.51
CA LEU A 88 -1.20 15.38 -26.19
C LEU A 88 0.16 16.11 -26.23
N ILE A 89 1.16 15.53 -26.90
CA ILE A 89 2.48 16.17 -27.08
C ILE A 89 2.34 17.49 -27.86
N GLU A 90 1.60 17.49 -28.96
CA GLU A 90 1.32 18.72 -29.74
C GLU A 90 0.58 19.78 -28.90
N GLY A 91 -0.37 19.34 -28.07
CA GLY A 91 -1.08 20.21 -27.13
C GLY A 91 -0.16 20.83 -26.07
N ILE A 92 0.75 20.03 -25.50
CA ILE A 92 1.76 20.49 -24.54
C ILE A 92 2.74 21.48 -25.20
N GLU A 93 3.18 21.20 -26.42
CA GLU A 93 4.07 22.11 -27.16
C GLU A 93 3.41 23.47 -27.41
N LYS A 94 2.09 23.48 -27.72
CA LYS A 94 1.34 24.69 -28.02
C LYS A 94 0.96 25.48 -26.76
N HIS A 95 0.32 24.84 -25.78
CA HIS A 95 -0.29 25.51 -24.62
C HIS A 95 0.56 25.43 -23.37
N GLY A 96 1.30 24.33 -23.19
CA GLY A 96 2.10 24.03 -22.01
C GLY A 96 1.37 23.17 -20.98
N ILE A 97 2.14 22.62 -20.05
CA ILE A 97 1.61 21.79 -18.97
C ILE A 97 0.86 22.66 -17.95
N GLY A 98 -0.35 22.21 -17.58
CA GLY A 98 -1.28 22.97 -16.73
C GLY A 98 -2.48 23.52 -17.51
N HIS A 99 -2.38 23.65 -18.83
CA HIS A 99 -3.45 24.13 -19.73
C HIS A 99 -4.23 22.98 -20.36
N PHE A 100 -4.60 21.99 -19.54
CA PHE A 100 -5.27 20.77 -20.02
C PHE A 100 -6.69 21.04 -20.55
N GLY A 101 -7.34 22.12 -20.11
CA GLY A 101 -8.64 22.53 -20.60
C GLY A 101 -8.60 22.99 -22.06
N GLU A 102 -7.56 23.73 -22.44
CA GLU A 102 -7.29 24.15 -23.82
C GLU A 102 -6.94 22.95 -24.71
N ILE A 103 -6.07 22.06 -24.21
CA ILE A 103 -5.66 20.85 -24.92
C ILE A 103 -6.86 19.92 -25.17
N SER A 104 -7.72 19.73 -24.16
CA SER A 104 -8.95 18.96 -24.31
C SER A 104 -9.84 19.59 -25.38
N LYS A 105 -10.14 20.89 -25.30
CA LYS A 105 -11.03 21.56 -26.27
C LYS A 105 -10.54 21.50 -27.73
N GLU A 106 -9.24 21.64 -27.96
CA GLU A 106 -8.68 21.71 -29.31
C GLU A 106 -8.33 20.35 -29.91
N SER A 107 -7.61 19.51 -29.18
CA SER A 107 -6.98 18.30 -29.73
C SER A 107 -7.63 17.01 -29.22
N LEU A 108 -8.13 17.00 -27.98
CA LEU A 108 -8.61 15.79 -27.30
C LEU A 108 -9.98 16.01 -26.61
N PRO A 109 -11.05 16.42 -27.34
CA PRO A 109 -12.31 16.88 -26.74
C PRO A 109 -13.11 15.78 -26.07
N LYS A 110 -12.72 14.53 -26.29
CA LYS A 110 -13.35 13.38 -25.69
C LYS A 110 -12.70 12.97 -24.36
N TRP A 111 -11.52 13.50 -24.04
CA TRP A 111 -10.77 13.20 -22.83
C TRP A 111 -10.95 14.32 -21.81
N SER A 112 -11.22 13.95 -20.56
CA SER A 112 -11.37 14.94 -19.50
C SER A 112 -10.02 15.61 -19.20
N THR A 113 -10.06 16.81 -18.62
CA THR A 113 -8.88 17.52 -18.14
C THR A 113 -8.05 16.66 -17.19
N ASN A 114 -8.72 15.86 -16.34
CA ASN A 114 -8.07 14.96 -15.39
C ASN A 114 -7.37 13.79 -16.08
N ASP A 115 -8.02 13.16 -17.07
CA ASP A 115 -7.38 12.08 -17.83
C ASP A 115 -6.09 12.56 -18.48
N LEU A 116 -6.14 13.73 -19.13
CA LEU A 116 -4.97 14.32 -19.78
C LEU A 116 -3.84 14.62 -18.80
N ARG A 117 -4.18 15.07 -17.58
CA ARG A 117 -3.20 15.27 -16.50
C ARG A 117 -2.52 13.96 -16.11
N VAL A 118 -3.28 12.88 -15.90
CA VAL A 118 -2.74 11.55 -15.56
C VAL A 118 -1.87 11.00 -16.68
N LYS A 119 -2.29 11.15 -17.94
CA LYS A 119 -1.47 10.74 -19.09
C LYS A 119 -0.19 11.57 -19.21
N CYS A 120 -0.25 12.87 -18.91
CA CYS A 120 0.92 13.74 -18.88
C CYS A 120 1.93 13.36 -17.77
N ILE A 121 1.45 12.99 -16.58
CA ILE A 121 2.28 12.45 -15.48
C ILE A 121 3.12 11.26 -15.96
N ARG A 122 2.48 10.29 -16.63
CA ARG A 122 3.16 9.11 -17.17
C ARG A 122 4.10 9.46 -18.32
N LEU A 123 3.73 10.44 -19.14
CA LEU A 123 4.51 10.90 -20.29
C LEU A 123 5.83 11.56 -19.87
N ILE A 124 5.82 12.35 -18.80
CA ILE A 124 7.01 13.06 -18.26
C ILE A 124 7.73 12.23 -17.19
N GLY A 125 7.08 11.20 -16.66
CA GLY A 125 7.65 10.36 -15.61
C GLY A 125 7.73 11.08 -14.27
N ARG A 126 6.80 11.99 -13.96
CA ARG A 126 6.73 12.68 -12.66
C ARG A 126 5.30 12.95 -12.21
N GLN A 127 5.00 12.62 -10.95
CA GLN A 127 3.65 12.77 -10.38
C GLN A 127 3.29 14.24 -10.14
N ASN A 128 4.23 15.01 -9.59
CA ASN A 128 4.05 16.43 -9.33
C ASN A 128 4.34 17.26 -10.60
N LEU A 129 3.28 17.66 -11.30
CA LEU A 129 3.39 18.54 -12.48
C LEU A 129 3.47 20.04 -12.14
N GLN A 130 3.39 20.45 -10.87
CA GLN A 130 3.39 21.88 -10.51
C GLN A 130 4.71 22.57 -10.91
N LEU A 131 5.82 21.84 -10.87
CA LEU A 131 7.14 22.35 -11.31
C LEU A 131 7.24 22.52 -12.83
N TYR A 132 6.33 21.89 -13.57
CA TYR A 132 6.21 22.01 -15.01
C TYR A 132 5.12 22.99 -15.42
N ARG A 133 4.57 23.79 -14.49
CA ARG A 133 3.55 24.78 -14.83
C ARG A 133 4.03 25.70 -15.96
N ASP A 134 3.22 25.82 -17.00
CA ASP A 134 3.49 26.59 -18.21
C ASP A 134 4.69 26.10 -19.04
N TRP A 135 5.31 24.97 -18.68
CA TRP A 135 6.41 24.38 -19.43
C TRP A 135 5.91 23.86 -20.78
N LYS A 136 6.67 24.16 -21.83
CA LYS A 136 6.41 23.73 -23.21
C LYS A 136 7.64 22.99 -23.71
N GLY A 137 7.41 21.85 -24.35
CA GLY A 137 8.47 21.06 -24.95
C GLY A 137 7.89 20.15 -26.02
N ASN A 138 8.75 19.80 -26.97
CA ASN A 138 8.41 18.84 -28.01
C ASN A 138 8.62 17.39 -27.52
N ALA A 139 8.43 16.41 -28.41
CA ALA A 139 8.63 15.00 -28.09
C ALA A 139 10.05 14.67 -27.56
N GLU A 140 11.08 15.34 -28.08
CA GLU A 140 12.47 15.13 -27.64
C GLU A 140 12.70 15.70 -26.24
N ASP A 141 12.16 16.89 -25.96
CA ASP A 141 12.25 17.52 -24.64
C ASP A 141 11.53 16.68 -23.57
N ILE A 142 10.35 16.16 -23.89
CA ILE A 142 9.58 15.27 -23.01
C ILE A 142 10.36 13.99 -22.72
N THR A 143 10.98 13.38 -23.73
CA THR A 143 11.81 12.18 -23.56
C THR A 143 13.02 12.47 -22.67
N ARG A 144 13.65 13.64 -22.85
CA ARG A 144 14.78 14.06 -22.01
C ARG A 144 14.37 14.27 -20.55
N GLU A 145 13.22 14.90 -20.30
CA GLU A 145 12.67 15.07 -18.95
C GLU A 145 12.29 13.73 -18.32
N TYR A 146 11.70 12.82 -19.09
CA TYR A 146 11.38 11.47 -18.64
C TYR A 146 12.63 10.72 -18.16
N GLU A 147 13.69 10.70 -18.98
CA GLU A 147 14.95 10.04 -18.61
C GLU A 147 15.64 10.72 -17.42
N ALA A 148 15.54 12.04 -17.30
CA ALA A 148 16.06 12.78 -16.16
C ALA A 148 15.31 12.41 -14.86
N ASN A 149 13.97 12.43 -14.89
CA ASN A 149 13.12 12.06 -13.75
C ASN A 149 13.30 10.58 -13.38
N LYS A 150 13.44 9.70 -14.37
CA LYS A 150 13.73 8.28 -14.17
C LYS A 150 15.06 8.06 -13.47
N LYS A 151 16.11 8.78 -13.90
CA LYS A 151 17.42 8.71 -13.26
C LYS A 151 17.35 9.13 -11.79
N ILE A 152 16.67 10.25 -11.49
CA ILE A 152 16.47 10.72 -10.11
C ILE A 152 15.70 9.66 -9.32
N GLY A 153 14.60 9.15 -9.85
CA GLY A 153 13.78 8.16 -9.16
C GLY A 153 14.52 6.87 -8.85
N LEU A 154 15.39 6.42 -9.76
CA LEU A 154 16.23 5.23 -9.54
C LEU A 154 17.36 5.50 -8.53
N GLU A 155 17.93 6.71 -8.53
CA GLU A 155 18.99 7.11 -7.59
C GLU A 155 18.48 7.16 -6.14
N TYR A 156 17.25 7.65 -5.94
CA TYR A 156 16.66 7.83 -4.61
C TYR A 156 15.64 6.76 -4.21
N GLY A 157 15.40 5.74 -5.03
CA GLY A 157 14.40 4.69 -4.76
C GLY A 157 12.95 5.17 -4.77
N SER A 158 12.68 6.29 -5.45
CA SER A 158 11.39 6.97 -5.59
C SER A 158 10.71 6.72 -6.94
N TRP A 159 11.30 5.90 -7.82
CA TRP A 159 10.68 5.49 -9.08
C TRP A 159 9.65 4.39 -8.86
N LYS A 160 8.36 4.71 -9.02
CA LYS A 160 7.26 3.75 -8.89
C LYS A 160 6.34 3.85 -10.10
N GLN A 161 5.97 2.70 -10.67
CA GLN A 161 5.04 2.62 -11.81
C GLN A 161 5.41 3.54 -12.99
N GLY A 162 6.71 3.69 -13.27
CA GLY A 162 7.19 4.52 -14.38
C GLY A 162 7.15 6.03 -14.12
N VAL A 163 7.01 6.44 -12.85
CA VAL A 163 6.88 7.83 -12.43
C VAL A 163 7.74 8.09 -11.19
N LEU A 164 8.36 9.27 -11.13
CA LEU A 164 8.99 9.81 -9.93
C LEU A 164 7.92 10.24 -8.93
N VAL A 165 7.81 9.49 -7.84
CA VAL A 165 6.88 9.75 -6.72
C VAL A 165 7.69 10.39 -5.59
N TYR A 166 7.30 11.59 -5.14
CA TYR A 166 8.02 12.48 -4.22
C TYR A 166 9.14 13.31 -4.86
N ASP A 167 9.11 14.61 -4.59
CA ASP A 167 10.23 15.51 -4.81
C ASP A 167 10.75 16.10 -3.51
N ASP A 168 12.05 15.94 -3.30
CA ASP A 168 12.83 16.69 -2.32
C ASP A 168 12.96 18.15 -2.75
N ALA A 169 11.83 18.85 -2.85
CA ALA A 169 11.75 20.30 -2.94
C ALA A 169 10.77 20.88 -1.91
N GLY A 170 10.62 20.23 -0.75
CA GLY A 170 10.21 20.99 0.45
C GLY A 170 9.57 20.29 1.64
N ASN A 171 9.90 19.04 2.00
CA ASN A 171 10.05 18.67 3.42
C ASN A 171 10.75 17.32 3.60
N GLU A 172 11.80 17.34 4.40
CA GLU A 172 12.73 16.27 4.71
C GLU A 172 12.00 15.07 5.37
N GLY A 173 12.15 13.87 4.82
CA GLY A 173 11.60 12.69 5.50
C GLY A 173 12.14 11.31 5.11
N PHE A 174 12.76 11.14 3.94
CA PHE A 174 13.02 9.78 3.44
C PHE A 174 14.47 9.41 3.14
N LEU A 175 15.39 10.39 3.06
CA LEU A 175 16.80 10.15 2.69
C LEU A 175 17.61 9.35 3.74
N PHE A 176 17.08 9.11 4.94
CA PHE A 176 17.74 8.29 5.96
C PHE A 176 17.39 6.79 5.92
N ILE A 177 16.35 6.38 5.18
CA ILE A 177 15.88 4.98 5.23
C ILE A 177 16.65 4.07 4.26
N TYR A 178 17.02 4.57 3.08
CA TYR A 178 17.64 3.71 2.05
C TYR A 178 19.16 3.51 2.19
N SER A 179 19.87 4.38 2.92
CA SER A 179 21.29 4.16 3.22
C SER A 179 21.51 3.15 4.36
N TYR A 180 20.50 2.91 5.22
CA TYR A 180 20.64 2.00 6.36
C TYR A 180 20.32 0.54 6.00
N THR A 181 19.32 0.28 5.15
CA THR A 181 18.93 -1.09 4.77
C THR A 181 19.86 -1.72 3.73
N SER A 182 20.54 -0.93 2.89
CA SER A 182 21.48 -1.43 1.87
C SER A 182 22.80 -1.95 2.46
N THR A 183 23.10 -1.65 3.73
CA THR A 183 24.31 -2.18 4.40
C THR A 183 24.12 -3.53 5.09
N MET A 184 22.91 -4.12 5.06
CA MET A 184 22.63 -5.36 5.82
C MET A 184 22.40 -6.62 4.97
N SER A 185 22.36 -6.55 3.64
CA SER A 185 22.06 -7.71 2.79
C SER A 185 23.27 -8.49 2.25
N ASP A 186 24.50 -8.12 2.61
CA ASP A 186 25.71 -8.80 2.08
C ASP A 186 26.47 -9.58 3.18
N THR A 187 25.85 -10.63 3.71
CA THR A 187 26.54 -11.62 4.55
C THR A 187 26.24 -13.06 4.12
N THR A 188 26.56 -13.39 2.87
CA THR A 188 26.53 -14.79 2.41
C THR A 188 27.95 -15.35 2.27
N THR A 189 28.29 -16.22 3.22
CA THR A 189 29.31 -17.28 3.21
C THR A 189 30.71 -17.01 2.63
N ARG A 190 31.70 -16.83 3.53
CA ARG A 190 33.07 -17.28 3.25
C ARG A 190 33.71 -17.95 4.46
N LYS A 191 33.79 -19.29 4.40
CA LYS A 191 34.64 -20.12 5.27
C LYS A 191 36.11 -19.77 5.02
N ARG A 192 36.82 -19.24 6.01
CA ARG A 192 38.24 -19.55 6.24
C ARG A 192 38.68 -19.14 7.65
N SER A 193 39.10 -20.16 8.37
CA SER A 193 39.81 -20.17 9.64
C SER A 193 40.92 -19.11 9.76
N LEU A 194 40.91 -18.37 10.88
CA LEU A 194 42.12 -17.93 11.56
C LEU A 194 41.78 -17.57 13.01
N SER A 195 42.30 -18.41 13.91
CA SER A 195 42.40 -18.18 15.34
C SER A 195 43.30 -16.97 15.61
N ILE A 196 42.87 -16.08 16.50
CA ILE A 196 43.76 -15.39 17.44
C ILE A 196 42.89 -14.86 18.58
N GLU A 197 43.31 -15.25 19.78
CA GLU A 197 42.77 -14.88 21.08
C GLU A 197 43.04 -13.38 21.31
N ASP A 198 42.01 -12.61 21.64
CA ASP A 198 42.12 -11.42 22.49
C ASP A 198 40.74 -11.05 23.03
N GLU A 199 40.56 -11.29 24.33
CA GLU A 199 39.38 -10.91 25.11
C GLU A 199 39.35 -9.39 25.32
N GLU A 200 38.70 -8.66 24.43
CA GLU A 200 38.13 -7.35 24.78
C GLU A 200 36.64 -7.51 25.09
N GLN A 201 36.30 -7.39 26.37
CA GLN A 201 34.91 -7.25 26.82
C GLN A 201 34.34 -5.94 26.28
N VAL A 202 33.70 -6.01 25.10
CA VAL A 202 32.82 -4.97 24.58
C VAL A 202 31.68 -4.80 25.60
N LYS A 203 31.81 -3.77 26.43
CA LYS A 203 30.73 -3.32 27.33
C LYS A 203 29.51 -3.04 26.47
N ARG A 204 28.55 -3.96 26.48
CA ARG A 204 27.24 -3.78 25.84
C ARG A 204 26.70 -2.41 26.30
N PRO A 205 26.33 -1.51 25.36
CA PRO A 205 25.70 -0.25 25.72
C PRO A 205 24.47 -0.57 26.59
N ARG A 206 24.31 0.18 27.69
CA ARG A 206 23.28 -0.10 28.69
C ARG A 206 21.90 0.15 28.08
N ASN A 207 21.18 -0.92 27.76
CA ASN A 207 19.83 -0.94 27.19
C ASN A 207 18.80 -0.07 27.95
N ASN A 208 19.05 0.21 29.24
CA ASN A 208 18.21 1.08 30.06
C ASN A 208 18.13 2.55 29.57
N THR A 209 18.96 2.99 28.62
CA THR A 209 18.83 4.35 28.08
C THR A 209 17.60 4.50 27.19
N LEU A 210 17.27 3.49 26.38
CA LEU A 210 16.20 3.59 25.36
C LEU A 210 14.81 3.80 25.97
N LEU A 211 14.49 3.07 27.04
CA LEU A 211 13.20 3.24 27.74
C LEU A 211 13.09 4.60 28.43
N ASN A 212 14.20 5.12 28.97
CA ASN A 212 14.23 6.46 29.57
C ASN A 212 14.06 7.54 28.51
N ASP A 213 14.71 7.38 27.35
CA ASP A 213 14.60 8.30 26.21
C ASP A 213 13.18 8.29 25.64
N LEU A 214 12.55 7.12 25.50
CA LEU A 214 11.15 6.98 25.10
C LEU A 214 10.21 7.67 26.10
N THR A 215 10.41 7.41 27.39
CA THR A 215 9.59 8.03 28.46
C THR A 215 9.74 9.55 28.47
N ALA A 216 10.95 10.07 28.22
CA ALA A 216 11.22 11.51 28.15
C ALA A 216 10.50 12.15 26.95
N ILE A 217 10.57 11.52 25.77
CA ILE A 217 9.88 11.98 24.57
C ILE A 217 8.36 11.98 24.77
N LEU A 218 7.78 10.92 25.33
CA LEU A 218 6.35 10.85 25.60
C LEU A 218 5.91 11.90 26.63
N ALA A 219 6.74 12.20 27.63
CA ALA A 219 6.47 13.27 28.59
C ALA A 219 6.53 14.66 27.92
N GLU A 220 7.44 14.87 26.97
CA GLU A 220 7.55 16.10 26.19
C GLU A 220 6.32 16.30 25.29
N ILE A 221 5.90 15.25 24.57
CA ILE A 221 4.67 15.25 23.77
C ILE A 221 3.47 15.59 24.67
N LYS A 222 3.35 14.94 25.83
CA LYS A 222 2.25 15.21 26.79
C LYS A 222 2.26 16.63 27.36
N SER A 223 3.43 17.25 27.46
CA SER A 223 3.54 18.65 27.92
C SER A 223 3.20 19.68 26.85
N THR A 224 3.09 19.24 25.58
CA THR A 224 2.70 20.10 24.47
C THR A 224 1.19 20.36 24.57
N PRO A 225 0.73 21.63 24.62
CA PRO A 225 -0.70 21.93 24.72
C PRO A 225 -1.46 21.39 23.51
N SER A 226 -2.74 21.04 23.69
CA SER A 226 -3.61 20.48 22.63
C SER A 226 -3.78 21.39 21.40
N SER A 227 -3.46 22.68 21.53
CA SER A 227 -3.42 23.65 20.43
C SER A 227 -2.05 23.80 19.75
N GLY A 228 -1.02 23.11 20.25
CA GLY A 228 0.34 23.15 19.74
C GLY A 228 0.62 22.03 18.75
N GLU A 229 1.27 22.37 17.63
CA GLU A 229 1.82 21.39 16.72
C GLU A 229 2.96 20.63 17.42
N ILE A 230 2.85 19.30 17.52
CA ILE A 230 3.96 18.45 17.97
C ILE A 230 5.10 18.60 16.95
N SER A 231 6.30 18.92 17.42
CA SER A 231 7.42 19.14 16.51
C SER A 231 7.75 17.86 15.71
N ALA A 232 8.00 18.02 14.41
CA ALA A 232 8.38 16.92 13.54
C ALA A 232 9.65 16.20 14.03
N GLU A 233 10.58 16.94 14.65
CA GLU A 233 11.80 16.40 15.25
C GLU A 233 11.50 15.43 16.40
N LEU A 234 10.50 15.76 17.24
CA LEU A 234 10.11 14.93 18.38
C LEU A 234 9.43 13.63 17.93
N LEU A 235 8.54 13.72 16.93
CA LEU A 235 7.91 12.55 16.30
C LEU A 235 8.95 11.67 15.59
N ASN A 236 9.93 12.28 14.92
CA ASN A 236 11.00 11.52 14.28
C ASN A 236 11.88 10.80 15.32
N SER A 237 12.17 11.46 16.44
CA SER A 237 12.93 10.86 17.54
C SER A 237 12.17 9.68 18.17
N LEU A 238 10.86 9.82 18.38
CA LEU A 238 9.98 8.73 18.82
C LEU A 238 10.05 7.53 17.87
N ARG A 239 9.90 7.79 16.56
CA ARG A 239 9.95 6.77 15.51
C ARG A 239 11.28 6.01 15.50
N LEU A 240 12.40 6.72 15.58
CA LEU A 240 13.73 6.12 15.58
C LEU A 240 13.95 5.20 16.80
N LEU A 241 13.51 5.62 17.98
CA LEU A 241 13.58 4.80 19.18
C LEU A 241 12.73 3.53 19.06
N MET A 242 11.51 3.64 18.53
CA MET A 242 10.65 2.48 18.31
C MET A 242 11.28 1.47 17.34
N LEU A 243 11.84 1.94 16.22
CA LEU A 243 12.54 1.07 15.26
C LEU A 243 13.76 0.40 15.89
N GLN A 244 14.47 1.10 16.77
CA GLN A 244 15.61 0.53 17.50
C GLN A 244 15.17 -0.57 18.48
N ILE A 245 14.09 -0.35 19.23
CA ILE A 245 13.52 -1.37 20.13
C ILE A 245 13.04 -2.59 19.33
N GLU A 246 12.37 -2.36 18.20
CA GLU A 246 11.90 -3.44 17.33
C GLU A 246 13.06 -4.26 16.75
N SER A 247 14.09 -3.61 16.24
CA SER A 247 15.32 -4.25 15.75
C SER A 247 16.00 -5.11 16.82
N LEU A 248 16.10 -4.60 18.05
CA LEU A 248 16.66 -5.37 19.16
C LEU A 248 15.78 -6.56 19.56
N SER A 249 14.46 -6.43 19.42
CA SER A 249 13.48 -7.47 19.76
C SER A 249 13.38 -8.59 18.72
N ALA A 250 13.81 -8.33 17.49
CA ALA A 250 13.80 -9.30 16.39
C ALA A 250 14.76 -10.47 16.64
N ASP A 251 15.80 -10.26 17.45
CA ASP A 251 16.65 -11.35 17.94
C ASP A 251 15.86 -12.19 18.96
N GLU A 252 15.49 -13.41 18.55
CA GLU A 252 14.70 -14.31 19.38
C GLU A 252 15.36 -14.64 20.72
N SER A 253 16.70 -14.60 20.76
CA SER A 253 17.50 -14.87 21.96
C SER A 253 17.55 -13.70 22.93
N ASN A 254 17.17 -12.50 22.49
CA ASN A 254 17.22 -11.29 23.29
C ASN A 254 15.90 -11.08 24.06
N THR A 255 15.72 -11.85 25.12
CA THR A 255 14.54 -11.76 26.01
C THR A 255 14.38 -10.40 26.67
N GLU A 256 15.48 -9.67 26.90
CA GLU A 256 15.45 -8.33 27.46
C GLU A 256 14.84 -7.33 26.47
N ALA A 257 15.21 -7.40 25.19
CA ALA A 257 14.63 -6.53 24.17
C ALA A 257 13.15 -6.80 23.90
N LYS A 258 12.72 -8.06 23.95
CA LYS A 258 11.29 -8.40 23.91
C LYS A 258 10.53 -7.77 25.07
N ARG A 259 11.07 -7.87 26.30
CA ARG A 259 10.47 -7.18 27.46
C ARG A 259 10.44 -5.67 27.28
N MET A 260 11.49 -5.06 26.70
CA MET A 260 11.49 -3.63 26.42
C MET A 260 10.42 -3.24 25.40
N LYS A 261 10.20 -4.05 24.37
CA LYS A 261 9.12 -3.85 23.40
C LYS A 261 7.74 -3.92 24.07
N ASP A 262 7.51 -4.95 24.88
CA ASP A 262 6.24 -5.09 25.61
C ASP A 262 6.02 -3.91 26.58
N GLU A 263 7.07 -3.43 27.24
CA GLU A 263 7.03 -2.25 28.11
C GLU A 263 6.79 -0.96 27.34
N SER A 264 7.40 -0.78 26.15
CA SER A 264 7.16 0.39 25.29
C SER A 264 5.74 0.41 24.73
N ASP A 265 5.24 -0.73 24.27
CA ASP A 265 3.89 -0.85 23.69
C ASP A 265 2.84 -0.53 24.77
N LYS A 266 3.02 -1.06 25.98
CA LYS A 266 2.16 -0.73 27.12
C LYS A 266 2.22 0.74 27.51
N CYS A 267 3.38 1.36 27.41
CA CYS A 267 3.54 2.79 27.69
C CYS A 267 2.80 3.66 26.66
N LEU A 268 2.90 3.30 25.38
CA LEU A 268 2.16 3.97 24.30
C LEU A 268 0.66 3.80 24.44
N ASP A 269 0.17 2.59 24.74
CA ASP A 269 -1.26 2.34 24.96
C ASP A 269 -1.84 3.21 26.08
N LEU A 270 -1.14 3.31 27.21
CA LEU A 270 -1.55 4.17 28.32
C LEU A 270 -1.54 5.65 27.93
N TRP A 271 -0.56 6.08 27.13
CA TRP A 271 -0.50 7.45 26.62
C TRP A 271 -1.66 7.75 25.66
N PHE A 272 -1.99 6.84 24.73
CA PHE A 272 -3.14 6.99 23.85
C PHE A 272 -4.47 7.04 24.61
N GLN A 273 -4.64 6.20 25.64
CA GLN A 273 -5.83 6.23 26.48
C GLN A 273 -5.97 7.57 27.23
N ASP A 274 -4.87 8.10 27.76
CA ASP A 274 -4.86 9.41 28.43
C ASP A 274 -5.14 10.56 27.45
N LEU A 275 -4.62 10.48 26.23
CA LEU A 275 -4.90 11.45 25.16
C LEU A 275 -6.39 11.44 24.78
N VAL A 276 -6.97 10.26 24.57
CA VAL A 276 -8.40 10.12 24.26
C VAL A 276 -9.26 10.66 25.40
N ALA A 277 -8.93 10.33 26.65
CA ALA A 277 -9.65 10.84 27.81
C ALA A 277 -9.58 12.37 27.94
N GLN A 278 -8.46 12.99 27.57
CA GLN A 278 -8.33 14.45 27.50
C GLN A 278 -9.19 15.04 26.38
N CYS A 279 -9.19 14.44 25.19
CA CYS A 279 -10.05 14.89 24.09
C CYS A 279 -11.55 14.76 24.43
N GLU A 280 -11.96 13.71 25.15
CA GLU A 280 -13.33 13.55 25.63
C GLU A 280 -13.70 14.62 26.66
N ALA A 281 -12.78 14.97 27.56
CA ALA A 281 -12.99 16.02 28.55
C ALA A 281 -13.04 17.44 27.95
N ASP A 282 -12.25 17.70 26.91
CA ASP A 282 -12.21 19.00 26.22
C ASP A 282 -13.32 19.15 25.15
N GLY A 283 -13.80 18.03 24.58
CA GLY A 283 -14.73 17.99 23.45
C GLY A 283 -16.21 18.20 23.80
N GLU A 284 -16.59 18.11 25.07
CA GLU A 284 -18.00 18.25 25.49
C GLU A 284 -18.51 19.70 25.39
N ASP A 285 -17.63 20.71 25.44
CA ASP A 285 -18.01 22.13 25.41
C ASP A 285 -18.03 22.78 24.00
N LEU A 286 -17.41 22.16 22.98
CA LEU A 286 -17.21 22.79 21.66
C LEU A 286 -18.19 22.35 20.57
N LEU A 287 -18.84 21.19 20.74
CA LEU A 287 -19.72 20.61 19.71
C LEU A 287 -21.12 21.23 19.65
N GLU A 288 -21.58 21.92 20.70
CA GLU A 288 -22.90 22.58 20.67
C GLU A 288 -22.92 23.90 19.88
N GLU A 289 -21.76 24.56 19.69
CA GLU A 289 -21.74 25.91 19.08
C GLU A 289 -21.35 25.94 17.58
N GLN A 290 -20.68 24.89 17.06
CA GLN A 290 -20.25 24.86 15.65
C GLN A 290 -21.26 24.22 14.68
N LEU A 291 -22.26 23.48 15.17
CA LEU A 291 -23.26 22.81 14.31
C LEU A 291 -24.26 23.78 13.65
N PHE A 292 -24.17 25.09 13.93
CA PHE A 292 -25.03 26.12 13.33
C PHE A 292 -24.41 26.91 12.17
N ASN A 293 -23.12 26.72 11.85
CA ASN A 293 -22.41 27.60 10.88
C ASN A 293 -21.76 26.89 9.67
N ALA A 294 -21.84 25.56 9.55
CA ALA A 294 -21.09 24.80 8.52
C ALA A 294 -21.91 24.37 7.29
N GLU A 295 -22.95 25.11 6.91
CA GLU A 295 -23.84 24.75 5.78
C GLU A 295 -23.52 25.53 4.48
N SER A 296 -22.31 26.07 4.30
CA SER A 296 -21.94 26.80 3.08
C SER A 296 -20.48 26.54 2.68
N ASP A 297 -20.29 25.99 1.46
CA ASP A 297 -19.08 26.09 0.61
C ASP A 297 -18.00 24.98 0.66
N ASN A 298 -18.33 23.70 0.86
CA ASN A 298 -17.37 22.58 0.65
C ASN A 298 -17.69 21.71 -0.57
N GLU A 299 -17.75 22.31 -1.78
CA GLU A 299 -17.87 21.53 -3.04
C GLU A 299 -16.52 20.93 -3.51
N ASP A 300 -15.37 21.42 -3.01
CA ASP A 300 -14.04 21.05 -3.53
C ASP A 300 -13.41 19.80 -2.86
N GLU A 301 -13.88 19.38 -1.69
CA GLU A 301 -13.31 18.22 -0.96
C GLU A 301 -13.83 16.88 -1.50
N GLU A 302 -15.04 16.87 -2.05
CA GLU A 302 -15.66 15.67 -2.63
C GLU A 302 -14.95 15.23 -3.93
N GLU A 303 -14.43 16.20 -4.71
CA GLU A 303 -13.66 15.93 -5.92
C GLU A 303 -12.29 15.28 -5.63
N ASN A 304 -11.67 15.62 -4.50
CA ASN A 304 -10.36 15.11 -4.13
C ASN A 304 -10.45 13.65 -3.62
N LEU A 305 -11.54 13.29 -2.95
CA LEU A 305 -11.82 11.91 -2.54
C LEU A 305 -12.14 11.01 -3.75
N ALA A 306 -12.88 11.53 -4.73
CA ALA A 306 -13.19 10.82 -5.96
C ALA A 306 -11.92 10.49 -6.78
N LEU A 307 -10.92 11.38 -6.78
CA LEU A 307 -9.63 11.15 -7.45
C LEU A 307 -8.80 10.04 -6.80
N ALA A 308 -8.85 9.92 -5.47
CA ALA A 308 -8.14 8.87 -4.74
C ALA A 308 -8.72 7.48 -5.04
N LEU A 309 -10.04 7.35 -5.16
CA LEU A 309 -10.71 6.09 -5.51
C LEU A 309 -10.42 5.67 -6.96
N ALA A 310 -10.42 6.60 -7.91
CA ALA A 310 -10.17 6.29 -9.33
C ALA A 310 -8.73 5.78 -9.60
N LEU A 311 -7.75 6.19 -8.78
CA LEU A 311 -6.37 5.69 -8.89
C LEU A 311 -6.21 4.27 -8.36
N GLN A 312 -7.08 3.82 -7.45
CA GLN A 312 -7.04 2.49 -6.87
C GLN A 312 -7.60 1.43 -7.85
N ASP A 313 -8.66 1.76 -8.59
CA ASP A 313 -9.30 0.83 -9.54
C ASP A 313 -8.44 0.54 -10.79
N GLU A 314 -7.50 1.41 -11.17
CA GLU A 314 -6.55 1.12 -12.27
C GLU A 314 -5.44 0.12 -11.89
N GLU A 315 -5.23 -0.14 -10.59
CA GLU A 315 -4.17 -1.01 -10.08
C GLU A 315 -4.53 -2.50 -10.23
N ASP A 316 -5.80 -2.85 -10.07
CA ASP A 316 -6.32 -4.21 -10.26
C ASP A 316 -6.33 -4.61 -11.74
N TYR A 317 -6.61 -3.67 -12.65
CA TYR A 317 -6.66 -3.96 -14.08
C TYR A 317 -5.27 -4.22 -14.69
N CYS A 318 -4.21 -3.57 -14.18
CA CYS A 318 -2.86 -3.80 -14.70
C CYS A 318 -2.28 -5.15 -14.27
N GLN A 319 -2.63 -5.65 -13.06
CA GLN A 319 -2.15 -6.95 -12.59
C GLN A 319 -2.72 -8.12 -13.40
N GLU A 320 -3.96 -8.02 -13.89
CA GLU A 320 -4.56 -9.06 -14.73
C GLU A 320 -3.87 -9.16 -16.11
N VAL A 321 -3.42 -8.04 -16.69
CA VAL A 321 -2.80 -8.03 -18.03
C VAL A 321 -1.39 -8.63 -18.01
N ASP A 322 -0.60 -8.37 -16.97
CA ASP A 322 0.74 -8.97 -16.80
C ASP A 322 0.67 -10.49 -16.57
N GLN A 323 -0.40 -10.96 -15.93
CA GLN A 323 -0.63 -12.39 -15.69
C GLN A 323 -1.07 -13.15 -16.95
N VAL A 324 -1.73 -12.47 -17.90
CA VAL A 324 -2.10 -13.03 -19.22
C VAL A 324 -0.90 -13.06 -20.17
N CYS A 325 -0.08 -12.00 -20.18
CA CYS A 325 1.11 -11.92 -21.04
C CYS A 325 2.17 -12.97 -20.66
N SER A 326 2.31 -13.27 -19.36
CA SER A 326 3.25 -14.28 -18.86
C SER A 326 2.86 -15.72 -19.22
N LYS A 327 1.56 -16.01 -19.42
CA LYS A 327 1.09 -17.35 -19.80
C LYS A 327 1.29 -17.66 -21.27
N GLN A 328 1.15 -16.66 -22.15
CA GLN A 328 1.37 -16.84 -23.58
C GLN A 328 2.83 -17.14 -23.92
N LEU A 329 3.78 -16.60 -23.15
CA LEU A 329 5.21 -16.88 -23.35
C LEU A 329 5.62 -18.30 -22.91
N GLN A 330 4.85 -18.98 -22.06
CA GLN A 330 5.16 -20.35 -21.64
C GLN A 330 4.64 -21.41 -22.62
N GLU A 331 3.57 -21.11 -23.37
CA GLU A 331 3.02 -22.07 -24.35
C GLU A 331 3.86 -22.13 -25.65
N ASP A 332 4.56 -21.06 -26.01
CA ASP A 332 5.39 -21.02 -27.22
C ASP A 332 6.78 -21.70 -27.05
N GLU A 333 7.24 -21.99 -25.82
CA GLU A 333 8.54 -22.66 -25.58
C GLU A 333 8.45 -24.20 -25.58
N GLU A 334 7.25 -24.80 -25.56
CA GLU A 334 7.09 -26.27 -25.54
C GLU A 334 6.94 -26.93 -26.92
N GLU A 335 6.73 -26.17 -28.01
CA GLU A 335 6.49 -26.77 -29.35
C GLU A 335 7.76 -27.10 -30.17
N ASP A 336 8.97 -26.76 -29.73
CA ASP A 336 10.18 -26.82 -30.57
C ASP A 336 11.25 -27.87 -30.16
N ILE A 337 10.86 -29.05 -29.65
CA ILE A 337 11.81 -30.16 -29.40
C ILE A 337 11.32 -31.50 -29.94
N GLU A 338 11.27 -31.65 -31.27
CA GLU A 338 11.47 -32.95 -31.94
C GLU A 338 12.38 -32.75 -33.16
N VAL A 339 13.70 -32.78 -32.94
CA VAL A 339 14.67 -32.93 -34.04
C VAL A 339 15.20 -34.37 -34.03
N GLU A 340 14.73 -35.11 -35.03
CA GLU A 340 15.13 -36.46 -35.39
C GLU A 340 16.64 -36.52 -35.69
N ILE A 341 17.41 -37.26 -34.88
CA ILE A 341 18.82 -37.55 -35.14
C ILE A 341 18.88 -38.81 -36.01
N VAL A 342 19.31 -38.64 -37.27
CA VAL A 342 19.62 -39.71 -38.23
C VAL A 342 21.09 -40.06 -38.21
#